data_AF-A0A2D5VB25-F1
#
_entry.id   AF-A0A2D5VB25-F1
#
_cell.length_a   1.000
_cell.length_b   1.000
_cell.length_c   1.000
_cell.angle_alpha   90.00
_cell.angle_beta   90.00
_cell.angle_gamma   90.00
#
_symmetry.space_group_name_H-M   'P 1'
#
loop_
_entity.id
_entity.type
_entity.pdbx_description
1 polymer ?
#
loop_
_entity_poly.entity_id
_entity_poly.type
_entity_poly.pdbx_seq_one_letter_code
_entity_poly.pdbx_strand_id
1 'polypeptide(L)'
;MTPPPKRKIESADVEEKPTSIKQRSSACLSLLELSNKFIKSRQDRGYSEKTTLDYMDSNNLFLEAFGDISIDSLSHQHDRDYVQLLKRLPANRKKKCQKQNNPTVG
;
A
#
# COMPACT_ATOMS: atom_id res chain seq x y z
N MET A 1 -6.54 -47.51 -37.89
CA MET A 1 -5.60 -46.56 -38.53
C MET A 1 -6.22 -46.07 -39.83
N THR A 2 -6.59 -44.79 -39.90
CA THR A 2 -6.69 -43.95 -41.12
C THR A 2 -6.88 -42.48 -40.70
N PRO A 3 -6.33 -41.49 -41.44
CA PRO A 3 -6.13 -40.10 -40.99
C PRO A 3 -7.32 -39.16 -41.33
N PRO A 4 -7.35 -37.90 -40.82
CA PRO A 4 -8.54 -37.06 -40.82
C PRO A 4 -8.71 -36.27 -42.13
N PRO A 5 -9.92 -35.82 -42.49
CA PRO A 5 -10.10 -34.80 -43.52
C PRO A 5 -10.04 -33.41 -42.90
N LYS A 6 -9.11 -32.58 -43.40
CA LYS A 6 -9.00 -31.15 -43.11
C LYS A 6 -9.93 -30.33 -44.00
N ARG A 7 -10.29 -29.13 -43.47
CA ARG A 7 -10.80 -27.90 -44.13
C ARG A 7 -12.33 -27.86 -44.25
N LYS A 8 -13.03 -26.74 -44.03
CA LYS A 8 -12.72 -25.32 -44.26
C LYS A 8 -13.61 -24.47 -43.32
N ILE A 9 -13.11 -23.30 -42.95
CA ILE A 9 -13.78 -22.26 -42.14
C ILE A 9 -14.86 -21.59 -43.00
N GLU A 10 -16.06 -21.38 -42.45
CA GLU A 10 -16.95 -20.29 -42.88
C GLU A 10 -17.76 -19.78 -41.67
N SER A 11 -17.71 -18.47 -41.51
CA SER A 11 -18.12 -17.69 -40.36
C SER A 11 -19.62 -17.40 -40.36
N ALA A 12 -20.23 -17.36 -39.18
CA ALA A 12 -21.43 -16.55 -38.95
C ALA A 12 -21.49 -16.12 -37.48
N ASP A 13 -21.10 -14.86 -37.27
CA ASP A 13 -21.71 -13.90 -36.35
C ASP A 13 -21.82 -14.28 -34.86
N VAL A 14 -20.71 -14.15 -34.14
CA VAL A 14 -20.79 -13.75 -32.74
C VAL A 14 -20.79 -12.23 -32.74
N GLU A 15 -21.96 -11.62 -32.57
CA GLU A 15 -22.11 -10.20 -32.24
C GLU A 15 -21.50 -10.00 -30.84
N GLU A 16 -20.17 -9.96 -30.77
CA GLU A 16 -19.44 -9.56 -29.58
C GLU A 16 -19.51 -8.04 -29.53
N LYS A 17 -20.60 -7.55 -28.94
CA LYS A 17 -20.74 -6.16 -28.52
C LYS A 17 -19.47 -5.78 -27.76
N PRO A 18 -18.69 -4.78 -28.21
CA PRO A 18 -17.56 -4.32 -27.44
C PRO A 18 -18.15 -3.64 -26.21
N THR A 19 -18.21 -4.35 -25.09
CA THR A 19 -18.35 -3.69 -23.79
C THR A 19 -17.09 -2.89 -23.61
N SER A 20 -17.20 -1.63 -24.06
CA SER A 20 -16.36 -0.50 -23.76
C SER A 20 -15.65 -0.77 -22.44
N ILE A 21 -14.37 -1.12 -22.54
CA ILE A 21 -13.45 -0.97 -21.42
C ILE A 21 -13.49 0.53 -21.17
N LYS A 22 -14.39 0.93 -20.28
CA LYS A 22 -14.45 2.27 -19.75
C LYS A 22 -13.11 2.41 -19.07
N GLN A 23 -12.13 2.96 -19.80
CA GLN A 23 -10.88 3.43 -19.23
C GLN A 23 -11.30 4.46 -18.19
N ARG A 24 -11.55 3.96 -16.98
CA ARG A 24 -11.72 4.77 -15.79
C ARG A 24 -10.31 5.19 -15.47
N SER A 25 -9.82 6.21 -16.17
CA SER A 25 -8.77 7.06 -15.64
C SER A 25 -9.38 7.84 -14.46
N SER A 26 -9.83 7.13 -13.42
CA SER A 26 -9.94 7.72 -12.10
C SER A 26 -8.50 7.89 -11.69
N ALA A 27 -8.03 9.14 -11.64
CA ALA A 27 -6.78 9.48 -10.97
C ALA A 27 -6.79 8.79 -9.60
N CYS A 28 -6.10 7.66 -9.51
CA CYS A 28 -6.05 6.89 -8.28
C CYS A 28 -5.21 7.71 -7.32
N LEU A 29 -5.73 7.92 -6.11
CA LEU A 29 -5.02 8.71 -5.11
C LEU A 29 -3.71 8.01 -4.75
N SER A 30 -2.67 8.81 -4.52
CA SER A 30 -1.43 8.30 -3.95
C SER A 30 -1.61 8.01 -2.45
N LEU A 31 -0.73 7.18 -1.90
CA LEU A 31 -0.72 6.86 -0.49
C LEU A 31 -0.45 8.11 0.37
N LEU A 32 0.43 9.01 -0.10
CA LEU A 32 0.68 10.29 0.55
C LEU A 32 -0.56 11.18 0.55
N GLU A 33 -1.26 11.28 -0.57
CA GLU A 33 -2.49 12.06 -0.68
C GLU A 33 -3.58 11.53 0.25
N LEU A 34 -3.75 10.19 0.32
CA LEU A 34 -4.68 9.56 1.23
C LEU A 34 -4.31 9.81 2.69
N SER A 35 -3.02 9.68 3.05
CA SER A 35 -2.52 9.95 4.40
C SER A 35 -2.87 11.37 4.84
N ASN A 36 -2.59 12.36 3.99
CA ASN A 36 -2.89 13.77 4.29
C ASN A 36 -4.40 14.01 4.45
N LYS A 37 -5.23 13.45 3.56
CA LYS A 37 -6.70 13.54 3.67
C LYS A 37 -7.22 12.88 4.95
N PHE A 38 -6.66 11.73 5.33
CA PHE A 38 -7.02 11.02 6.54
C PHE A 38 -6.71 11.86 7.79
N ILE A 39 -5.48 12.40 7.90
CA ILE A 39 -5.07 13.23 9.05
C ILE A 39 -5.95 14.47 9.17
N LYS A 40 -6.18 15.18 8.06
CA LYS A 40 -7.09 16.33 8.04
C LYS A 40 -8.49 15.95 8.51
N SER A 41 -9.03 14.81 8.05
CA SER A 41 -10.33 14.34 8.51
C SER A 41 -10.36 14.02 10.02
N ARG A 42 -9.25 13.61 10.64
CA ARG A 42 -9.20 13.40 12.11
C ARG A 42 -9.19 14.73 12.86
N GLN A 43 -8.45 15.71 12.37
CA GLN A 43 -8.43 17.07 12.92
C GLN A 43 -9.83 17.70 12.83
N ASP A 44 -10.49 17.63 11.67
CA ASP A 44 -11.83 18.19 11.45
C ASP A 44 -12.90 17.55 12.36
N ARG A 45 -12.68 16.32 12.81
CA ARG A 45 -13.56 15.60 13.75
C ARG A 45 -13.24 15.89 15.23
N GLY A 46 -12.27 16.75 15.52
CA GLY A 46 -11.90 17.12 16.87
C GLY A 46 -11.10 16.05 17.63
N TYR A 47 -10.38 15.17 16.93
CA TYR A 47 -9.46 14.24 17.59
C TYR A 47 -8.34 15.01 18.29
N SER A 48 -7.86 14.49 19.42
CA SER A 48 -6.76 15.13 20.16
C SER A 48 -5.50 15.23 19.29
N GLU A 49 -4.67 16.23 19.57
CA GLU A 49 -3.38 16.40 18.90
C GLU A 49 -2.50 15.16 19.08
N LYS A 50 -2.46 14.59 20.29
CA LYS A 50 -1.73 13.35 20.58
C LYS A 50 -2.19 12.20 19.68
N THR A 51 -3.49 11.97 19.58
CA THR A 51 -4.03 10.90 18.74
C THR A 51 -3.75 11.15 17.26
N THR A 52 -3.81 12.41 16.83
CA THR A 52 -3.48 12.80 15.45
C THR A 52 -2.01 12.53 15.15
N LEU A 53 -1.10 12.85 16.08
CA LEU A 53 0.32 12.55 15.97
C LEU A 53 0.58 11.03 15.92
N ASP A 54 -0.11 10.24 16.72
CA ASP A 54 0.01 8.77 16.68
C ASP A 54 -0.39 8.20 15.30
N TYR A 55 -1.43 8.77 14.67
CA TYR A 55 -1.79 8.44 13.29
C TYR A 55 -0.74 8.89 12.27
N MET A 56 -0.19 10.10 12.42
CA MET A 56 0.87 10.59 11.54
C MET A 56 2.10 9.69 11.59
N ASP A 57 2.54 9.30 12.78
CA ASP A 57 3.66 8.38 12.98
C ASP A 57 3.40 7.02 12.30
N SER A 58 2.17 6.51 12.40
CA SER A 58 1.78 5.24 11.76
C SER A 58 1.78 5.34 10.24
N ASN A 59 1.23 6.43 9.68
CA ASN A 59 1.21 6.66 8.23
C ASN A 59 2.62 6.89 7.67
N ASN A 60 3.47 7.62 8.40
CA ASN A 60 4.86 7.84 8.02
C ASN A 60 5.63 6.52 7.97
N LEU A 61 5.43 5.62 8.93
CA LEU A 61 6.06 4.30 8.89
C LEU A 61 5.59 3.48 7.67
N PHE A 62 4.31 3.56 7.32
CA PHE A 62 3.79 2.88 6.14
C PHE A 62 4.39 3.44 4.83
N LEU A 63 4.53 4.78 4.75
CA LEU A 63 5.23 5.46 3.64
C LEU A 63 6.73 5.14 3.59
N GLU A 64 7.41 5.06 4.74
CA GLU A 64 8.82 4.64 4.81
C GLU A 64 9.01 3.21 4.30
N ALA A 65 8.03 2.32 4.54
CA ALA A 65 8.11 0.92 4.17
C ALA A 65 7.86 0.66 2.68
N PHE A 66 6.88 1.37 2.08
CA PHE A 66 6.39 1.07 0.73
C PHE A 66 6.54 2.22 -0.26
N GLY A 67 6.94 3.41 0.20
CA GLY A 67 7.01 4.62 -0.62
C GLY A 67 5.64 5.23 -0.91
N ASP A 68 5.64 6.31 -1.68
CA ASP A 68 4.40 6.90 -2.21
C ASP A 68 3.96 6.13 -3.46
N ILE A 69 3.12 5.13 -3.26
CA ILE A 69 2.52 4.30 -4.31
C ILE A 69 1.05 4.62 -4.48
N SER A 70 0.49 4.23 -5.62
CA SER A 70 -0.95 4.33 -5.86
C SER A 70 -1.71 3.35 -4.97
N ILE A 71 -2.86 3.76 -4.43
CA ILE A 71 -3.66 2.90 -3.54
C ILE A 71 -4.13 1.62 -4.24
N ASP A 72 -4.36 1.67 -5.56
CA ASP A 72 -4.76 0.49 -6.34
C ASP A 72 -3.65 -0.56 -6.49
N SER A 73 -2.39 -0.19 -6.26
CA SER A 73 -1.26 -1.13 -6.24
C SER A 73 -1.10 -1.85 -4.90
N LEU A 74 -1.80 -1.39 -3.85
CA LEU A 74 -1.81 -2.08 -2.57
C LEU A 74 -2.48 -3.44 -2.71
N SER A 75 -1.85 -4.44 -2.12
CA SER A 75 -2.28 -5.82 -2.20
C SER A 75 -2.12 -6.49 -0.85
N HIS A 76 -2.75 -7.64 -0.66
CA HIS A 76 -2.59 -8.44 0.55
C HIS A 76 -1.15 -8.88 0.84
N GLN A 77 -0.25 -8.81 -0.14
CA GLN A 77 1.16 -9.07 0.10
C GLN A 77 1.81 -7.91 0.90
N HIS A 78 1.46 -6.66 0.57
CA HIS A 78 1.92 -5.49 1.32
C HIS A 78 1.48 -5.56 2.78
N ASP A 79 0.25 -6.01 3.05
CA ASP A 79 -0.24 -6.20 4.42
C ASP A 79 0.63 -7.21 5.20
N ARG A 80 0.95 -8.35 4.58
CA ARG A 80 1.80 -9.39 5.18
C ARG A 80 3.22 -8.90 5.41
N ASP A 81 3.78 -8.22 4.41
CA ASP A 81 5.14 -7.67 4.47
C ASP A 81 5.24 -6.60 5.55
N TYR A 82 4.20 -5.76 5.71
CA TYR A 82 4.13 -4.76 6.76
C TYR A 82 4.08 -5.40 8.15
N VAL A 83 3.26 -6.43 8.35
CA VAL A 83 3.21 -7.16 9.63
C VAL A 83 4.57 -7.80 9.94
N GLN A 84 5.25 -8.37 8.96
CA GLN A 84 6.60 -8.93 9.15
C GLN A 84 7.63 -7.85 9.46
N LEU A 85 7.55 -6.69 8.81
CA LEU A 85 8.36 -5.52 9.13
C LEU A 85 8.15 -5.10 10.59
N LEU A 86 6.90 -4.90 11.02
CA LEU A 86 6.56 -4.49 12.38
C LEU A 86 7.09 -5.47 13.44
N LYS A 87 7.04 -6.78 13.17
CA LYS A 87 7.60 -7.82 14.06
C LYS A 87 9.12 -7.76 14.19
N ARG A 88 9.82 -7.27 13.17
CA ARG A 88 11.29 -7.14 13.14
C ARG A 88 11.77 -5.81 13.71
N LEU A 89 10.90 -4.81 13.82
CA LEU A 89 11.26 -3.54 14.41
C LEU A 89 11.58 -3.71 15.90
N PRO A 90 12.66 -3.08 16.40
CA PRO A 90 12.98 -3.14 17.81
C PRO A 90 11.84 -2.54 18.64
N ALA A 91 11.46 -3.22 19.71
CA ALA A 91 10.56 -2.66 20.70
C ALA A 91 11.22 -1.38 21.28
N ASN A 92 10.52 -0.24 21.15
CA ASN A 92 10.98 1.10 21.55
C ASN A 92 11.89 1.87 20.54
N ARG A 93 11.47 2.03 19.27
CA ARG A 93 12.15 2.86 18.25
C ARG A 93 12.54 4.29 18.70
N LYS A 94 11.90 4.85 19.74
CA LYS A 94 12.19 6.20 20.29
C LYS A 94 13.09 6.21 21.54
N LYS A 95 13.47 5.06 22.11
CA LYS A 95 14.44 5.04 23.23
C LYS A 95 15.84 5.16 22.63
N LYS A 96 16.38 6.39 22.58
CA LYS A 96 17.83 6.58 22.48
C LYS A 96 18.45 5.81 23.64
N CYS A 97 19.10 4.68 23.37
CA CYS A 97 20.02 4.08 24.32
C CYS A 97 21.13 5.12 24.51
N GLN A 98 21.02 5.94 25.56
CA GLN A 98 22.18 6.65 26.09
C GLN A 98 23.11 5.55 26.61
N LYS A 99 24.00 5.04 25.73
CA LYS A 99 25.17 4.34 26.21
C LYS A 99 26.03 5.40 26.89
N GLN A 100 25.86 5.55 28.19
CA GLN A 100 26.82 6.26 29.02
C GLN A 100 28.11 5.44 28.95
N ASN A 101 29.04 5.89 28.11
CA ASN A 101 30.40 5.40 28.11
C ASN A 101 31.05 5.95 29.38
N ASN A 102 30.96 5.22 30.49
CA ASN A 102 31.78 5.53 31.65
C ASN A 102 33.24 5.20 31.30
N PRO A 103 34.19 6.14 31.41
CA PRO A 103 35.59 5.80 31.29
C PRO A 103 36.02 5.04 32.55
N THR A 104 36.47 3.80 32.39
CA THR A 104 37.24 3.11 33.43
C THR A 104 38.53 3.91 33.63
N VAL A 105 38.61 4.60 34.77
CA VAL A 105 39.84 5.28 35.21
C VAL A 105 40.66 4.29 36.03
N GLY A 106 41.93 4.12 35.64
CA GLY A 106 43.07 3.85 36.52
C GLY A 106 43.21 2.44 37.05
#